data_AF-A0A1B6I9M3-F1
#
_entry.id   AF-A0A1B6I9M3-F1
#
_cell.length_a   1.000
_cell.length_b   1.000
_cell.length_c   1.000
_cell.angle_alpha   90.00
_cell.angle_beta   90.00
_cell.angle_gamma   90.00
#
_symmetry.space_group_name_H-M   'P 1'
#
loop_
_entity.id
_entity.type
_entity.pdbx_description
1 polymer ?
#
loop_
_entity_poly.entity_id
_entity_poly.type
_entity_poly.pdbx_seq_one_letter_code
_entity_poly.pdbx_strand_id
1 'polypeptide(L)'
;MGILTVTNIYLLEVIYLASSRQLQRHMNTHTYQTRNATDFALPIHHSSRFQSKPSYAGAKFFNILPDTIKRADPIILKKKLQAWLLQRPFYTISEFLDWPNFTM
;
A
#
# COMPACT_ATOMS: atom_id res chain seq x y z
N MET A 1 10.40 -9.84 19.69
CA MET A 1 10.85 -9.42 18.34
C MET A 1 10.39 -10.47 17.36
N GLY A 2 9.51 -10.13 16.41
CA GLY A 2 9.09 -11.04 15.34
C GLY A 2 9.95 -10.83 14.10
N ILE A 3 10.03 -11.83 13.22
CA ILE A 3 10.71 -11.72 11.92
C ILE A 3 9.67 -11.47 10.83
N LEU A 4 10.00 -10.62 9.86
CA LEU A 4 9.18 -10.45 8.66
C LEU A 4 9.46 -11.59 7.68
N THR A 5 8.41 -12.09 7.02
CA THR A 5 8.55 -12.98 5.87
C THR A 5 9.19 -12.24 4.69
N VAL A 6 9.76 -12.97 3.74
CA VAL A 6 10.30 -12.37 2.49
C VAL A 6 9.24 -11.53 1.78
N THR A 7 8.00 -12.03 1.74
CA THR A 7 6.85 -11.32 1.16
C THR A 7 6.54 -10.05 1.91
N ASN A 8 6.54 -10.06 3.26
CA ASN A 8 6.31 -8.85 4.03
C ASN A 8 7.44 -7.82 3.88
N ILE A 9 8.68 -8.25 3.74
CA ILE A 9 9.82 -7.35 3.44
C ILE A 9 9.60 -6.68 2.08
N TYR A 10 9.21 -7.46 1.07
CA TYR A 10 8.89 -6.94 -0.26
C TYR A 10 7.75 -5.93 -0.22
N LEU A 11 6.63 -6.25 0.45
CA LEU A 11 5.48 -5.35 0.61
C LEU A 11 5.90 -4.04 1.29
N LEU A 12 6.65 -4.13 2.39
CA LEU A 12 7.14 -2.96 3.14
C LEU A 12 7.93 -1.99 2.24
N GLU A 13 8.92 -2.52 1.51
CA GLU A 13 9.80 -1.69 0.68
C GLU A 13 9.05 -1.10 -0.52
N VAL A 14 8.19 -1.89 -1.17
CA VAL A 14 7.43 -1.46 -2.35
C VAL A 14 6.39 -0.40 -2.00
N ILE A 15 5.68 -0.55 -0.87
CA ILE A 15 4.74 0.45 -0.37
C ILE A 15 5.48 1.73 0.06
N TYR A 16 6.61 1.58 0.77
CA TYR A 16 7.41 2.72 1.21
C TYR A 16 7.95 3.53 0.02
N LEU A 17 8.42 2.84 -1.02
CA LEU A 17 8.88 3.45 -2.28
C LEU A 17 7.75 4.22 -2.99
N ALA A 18 6.53 3.67 -3.03
CA ALA A 18 5.39 4.35 -3.62
C ALA A 18 4.98 5.59 -2.82
N SER A 19 5.04 5.52 -1.49
CA SER A 19 4.75 6.66 -0.62
C SER A 19 5.79 7.77 -0.70
N SER A 20 7.08 7.43 -0.86
CA SER A 20 8.16 8.43 -0.95
C SER A 20 8.20 9.14 -2.31
N ARG A 21 7.75 8.46 -3.38
CA ARG A 21 7.74 9.00 -4.76
C ARG A 21 6.59 9.96 -5.06
N GLN A 22 5.75 10.33 -4.08
CA GLN A 22 4.63 11.27 -4.22
C GLN A 22 3.81 11.04 -5.52
N LEU A 23 3.43 9.78 -5.78
CA LEU A 23 2.54 9.47 -6.90
C LEU A 23 1.23 10.26 -6.74
N GLN A 24 0.69 10.76 -7.86
CA GLN A 24 -0.54 11.56 -7.89
C GLN A 24 -1.65 10.82 -7.11
N ARG A 25 -2.12 11.44 -6.01
CA ARG A 25 -3.22 10.93 -5.19
C ARG A 25 -4.54 11.43 -5.76
N HIS A 26 -5.65 10.74 -5.51
CA HIS A 26 -6.97 11.21 -5.95
C HIS A 26 -7.32 12.63 -5.45
N MET A 27 -6.74 13.09 -4.33
CA MET A 27 -6.85 14.49 -3.88
C MET A 27 -6.36 15.53 -4.90
N ASN A 28 -5.44 15.18 -5.81
CA ASN A 28 -4.96 16.10 -6.83
C ASN A 28 -5.93 16.24 -8.01
N THR A 29 -6.93 15.35 -8.12
CA THR A 29 -7.88 15.32 -9.23
C THR A 29 -9.25 15.89 -8.84
N HIS A 30 -9.62 15.84 -7.56
CA HIS A 30 -10.90 16.38 -7.09
C HIS A 30 -10.78 17.08 -5.72
N THR A 31 -11.34 18.28 -5.62
CA THR A 31 -11.35 19.17 -4.43
C THR A 31 -12.26 18.69 -3.29
N TYR A 32 -12.92 17.53 -3.44
CA TYR A 32 -13.84 16.97 -2.44
C TYR A 32 -13.22 15.74 -1.76
N GLN A 33 -13.18 15.75 -0.42
CA GLN A 33 -12.71 14.63 0.39
C GLN A 33 -13.74 13.48 0.37
N THR A 34 -13.61 12.56 -0.58
CA THR A 34 -14.35 11.30 -0.56
C THR A 34 -13.59 10.25 0.28
N ARG A 35 -14.26 9.18 0.72
CA ARG A 35 -13.68 8.12 1.57
C ARG A 35 -12.39 7.48 0.99
N ASN A 36 -12.16 7.62 -0.32
CA ASN A 36 -10.98 7.11 -1.03
C ASN A 36 -9.97 8.21 -1.40
N ALA A 37 -10.11 9.43 -0.87
CA ALA A 37 -9.27 10.57 -1.24
C ALA A 37 -7.77 10.33 -0.97
N THR A 38 -7.45 9.51 0.03
CA THR A 38 -6.06 9.13 0.37
C THR A 38 -5.47 8.08 -0.56
N ASP A 39 -6.28 7.44 -1.41
CA ASP A 39 -5.83 6.38 -2.31
C ASP A 39 -5.09 6.98 -3.51
N PHE A 40 -4.06 6.27 -3.97
CA PHE A 40 -3.34 6.64 -5.19
C PHE A 40 -4.27 6.51 -6.40
N ALA A 41 -4.25 7.54 -7.26
CA ALA A 41 -4.91 7.50 -8.56
C ALA A 41 -4.09 6.57 -9.46
N LEU A 42 -4.52 5.32 -9.55
CA LEU A 42 -3.88 4.36 -10.43
C LEU A 42 -4.15 4.81 -11.88
N PRO A 43 -3.12 5.04 -12.71
CA PRO A 43 -3.35 5.42 -14.11
C PRO A 43 -4.11 4.31 -14.83
N ILE A 44 -5.15 4.69 -15.58
CA ILE A 44 -6.06 3.79 -16.32
C ILE A 44 -5.33 2.92 -17.35
N HIS A 45 -4.10 3.28 -17.73
CA HIS A 45 -3.34 2.50 -18.72
C HIS A 45 -2.77 1.21 -18.11
N HIS A 46 -3.57 0.14 -18.26
CA HIS A 46 -3.32 -1.24 -17.85
C HIS A 46 -2.20 -1.96 -18.62
N SER A 47 -1.28 -1.26 -19.29
CA SER A 47 -0.19 -1.92 -20.01
C SER A 47 0.60 -2.78 -19.02
N SER A 48 0.74 -4.07 -19.29
CA SER A 48 1.46 -5.06 -18.46
C SER A 48 2.86 -4.60 -18.06
N ARG A 49 3.49 -3.77 -18.91
CA ARG A 49 4.79 -3.13 -18.68
C ARG A 49 4.80 -2.04 -17.58
N PHE A 50 3.65 -1.41 -17.30
CA PHE A 50 3.45 -0.49 -16.16
C PHE A 50 3.10 -1.23 -14.87
N GLN A 51 2.40 -2.37 -14.98
CA GLN A 51 2.04 -3.19 -13.81
C GLN A 51 3.27 -3.81 -13.12
N SER A 52 4.29 -4.20 -13.89
CA SER A 52 5.54 -4.74 -13.33
C SER A 52 6.42 -3.70 -12.63
N LYS A 53 6.08 -2.41 -12.67
CA LYS A 53 6.87 -1.39 -11.96
C LYS A 53 6.54 -1.46 -10.46
N PRO A 54 7.56 -1.55 -9.58
CA PRO A 54 7.36 -1.52 -8.12
C PRO A 54 6.53 -0.32 -7.67
N SER A 55 6.62 0.82 -8.36
CA SER A 55 5.80 2.00 -8.06
C SER A 55 4.29 1.77 -8.24
N TYR A 56 3.88 1.02 -9.26
CA TYR A 56 2.47 0.70 -9.50
C TYR A 56 1.96 -0.34 -8.50
N ALA A 57 2.75 -1.40 -8.29
CA ALA A 57 2.44 -2.42 -7.30
C ALA A 57 2.32 -1.81 -5.89
N GLY A 58 3.25 -0.93 -5.51
CA GLY A 58 3.23 -0.25 -4.21
C GLY A 58 2.05 0.67 -4.01
N ALA A 59 1.62 1.39 -5.06
CA ALA A 59 0.39 2.19 -5.00
C ALA A 59 -0.85 1.30 -4.82
N LYS A 60 -0.95 0.19 -5.56
CA LYS A 60 -2.03 -0.79 -5.40
C LYS A 60 -2.06 -1.39 -3.99
N PHE A 61 -0.89 -1.79 -3.47
CA PHE A 61 -0.79 -2.36 -2.13
C PHE A 61 -1.12 -1.34 -1.04
N PHE A 62 -0.70 -0.09 -1.21
CA PHE A 62 -1.04 0.98 -0.28
C PHE A 62 -2.54 1.23 -0.18
N ASN A 63 -3.26 1.21 -1.30
CA ASN A 63 -4.71 1.44 -1.32
C ASN A 63 -5.50 0.37 -0.53
N ILE A 64 -4.97 -0.86 -0.48
CA ILE A 64 -5.55 -2.00 0.23
C ILE A 64 -5.25 -1.94 1.74
N LEU A 65 -4.32 -1.09 2.19
CA LEU A 65 -4.03 -0.94 3.62
C LEU A 65 -5.23 -0.36 4.38
N PRO A 66 -5.36 -0.69 5.68
CA PRO A 66 -6.37 -0.08 6.53
C PRO A 66 -6.12 1.43 6.66
N ASP A 67 -7.21 2.19 6.77
CA ASP A 67 -7.20 3.65 6.91
C ASP A 67 -6.33 4.14 8.07
N THR A 68 -6.24 3.37 9.16
CA THR A 68 -5.41 3.68 10.34
C THR A 68 -3.92 3.78 10.01
N ILE A 69 -3.47 3.08 8.96
CA ILE A 69 -2.10 3.12 8.44
C ILE A 69 -2.00 4.18 7.33
N LYS A 70 -2.98 4.25 6.42
CA LYS A 70 -2.97 5.22 5.30
C LYS A 70 -2.97 6.67 5.78
N ARG A 71 -3.64 6.97 6.90
CA ARG A 71 -3.69 8.32 7.51
C ARG A 71 -2.47 8.66 8.36
N ALA A 72 -1.51 7.75 8.50
CA ALA A 72 -0.29 8.04 9.23
C ALA A 72 0.58 9.04 8.47
N ASP A 73 1.30 9.88 9.22
CA ASP A 73 2.33 10.75 8.66
C ASP A 73 3.38 9.90 7.91
N PRO A 74 3.87 10.34 6.73
CA PRO A 74 4.90 9.62 5.96
C PRO A 74 6.14 9.21 6.78
N ILE A 75 6.52 10.03 7.78
CA ILE A 75 7.65 9.76 8.67
C ILE A 75 7.39 8.52 9.53
N ILE A 76 6.15 8.34 9.97
CA ILE A 76 5.75 7.25 10.89
C ILE A 76 5.17 6.05 10.12
N LEU A 77 4.79 6.25 8.86
CA LEU A 77 4.17 5.24 8.00
C LEU A 77 5.00 3.95 7.94
N LYS A 78 6.32 4.05 7.70
CA LYS A 78 7.20 2.86 7.61
C LYS A 78 7.16 2.04 8.89
N LYS A 79 7.24 2.69 10.05
CA LYS A 79 7.23 2.04 11.37
C LYS A 79 5.88 1.39 11.67
N LYS A 80 4.77 2.08 11.38
CA LYS A 80 3.42 1.55 11.56
C LYS A 80 3.14 0.36 10.63
N LEU A 81 3.52 0.48 9.36
CA LEU A 81 3.38 -0.59 8.38
C LEU A 81 4.19 -1.82 8.78
N GLN A 82 5.45 -1.62 9.21
CA GLN A 82 6.29 -2.69 9.70
C GLN A 82 5.67 -3.40 10.91
N ALA A 83 5.16 -2.65 11.90
CA ALA A 83 4.49 -3.23 13.06
C ALA A 83 3.23 -4.02 12.68
N TRP A 84 2.45 -3.52 11.72
CA TRP A 84 1.25 -4.20 11.22
C TRP A 84 1.58 -5.49 10.48
N LEU A 85 2.62 -5.49 9.64
CA LEU A 85 3.12 -6.68 8.93
C LEU A 85 3.75 -7.70 9.89
N LEU A 86 4.38 -7.26 11.00
CA LEU A 86 4.89 -8.17 12.02
C LEU A 86 3.78 -8.94 12.74
N GLN A 87 2.59 -8.35 12.86
CA GLN A 87 1.42 -9.03 13.44
C GLN A 87 0.71 -9.96 12.43
N ARG A 88 1.00 -9.82 11.13
CA ARG A 88 0.32 -10.53 10.04
C ARG A 88 1.35 -11.08 9.05
N PRO A 89 1.88 -12.29 9.28
CA PRO A 89 2.83 -12.90 8.37
C PRO A 89 2.12 -13.33 7.08
N PHE A 90 2.30 -12.59 5.99
CA PHE A 90 1.87 -13.02 4.66
C PHE A 90 3.01 -13.80 4.01
N TYR A 91 2.70 -14.93 3.38
CA TYR A 91 3.66 -15.74 2.66
C TYR A 91 3.55 -15.53 1.15
N THR A 92 2.39 -15.07 0.66
CA THR A 92 2.19 -14.71 -0.75
C THR A 92 1.57 -13.32 -0.93
N ILE A 93 1.75 -12.72 -2.10
CA ILE A 93 1.10 -11.44 -2.45
C ILE A 93 -0.42 -11.62 -2.50
N SER A 94 -0.92 -12.77 -2.96
CA SER A 94 -2.35 -13.06 -3.03
C SER A 94 -3.00 -13.03 -1.65
N GLU A 95 -2.38 -13.66 -0.64
CA GLU A 95 -2.86 -13.61 0.75
C GLU A 95 -2.95 -12.17 1.28
N PHE A 96 -1.97 -11.33 0.93
CA PHE A 96 -2.06 -9.91 1.26
C PHE A 96 -3.22 -9.24 0.49
N LEU A 97 -3.36 -9.44 -0.82
CA LEU A 97 -4.44 -8.81 -1.57
C LEU A 97 -5.84 -9.20 -1.07
N ASP A 98 -5.96 -10.40 -0.51
CA ASP A 98 -7.21 -10.98 -0.03
C ASP A 98 -7.47 -10.71 1.47
N TRP A 99 -6.50 -10.13 2.20
CA TRP A 99 -6.60 -9.86 3.63
C TRP A 99 -7.88 -9.11 4.06
N PRO A 100 -8.43 -8.13 3.29
CA PRO A 100 -9.65 -7.43 3.67
C PRO A 100 -10.87 -8.36 3.78
N ASN A 101 -10.90 -9.44 2.98
CA ASN A 101 -12.02 -10.39 2.94
C ASN A 101 -12.07 -11.30 4.19
N PHE A 102 -10.96 -11.43 4.92
CA PHE A 102 -10.87 -12.21 6.15
C PHE A 102 -11.27 -11.42 7.42
N THR A 103 -11.64 -10.15 7.27
CA THR A 103 -12.07 -9.26 8.37
C THR A 103 -13.60 -9.03 8.45
N MET A 104 -14.39 -9.74 7.63
CA MET A 104 -15.85 -9.91 7.81
C MET A 104 -16.16 -11.20 8.56
#